data_AF-B3NI03-F1
#
_entry.id   AF-B3NI03-F1
#
_cell.length_a   1.000
_cell.length_b   1.000
_cell.length_c   1.000
_cell.angle_alpha   90.00
_cell.angle_beta   90.00
_cell.angle_gamma   90.00
#
_symmetry.space_group_name_H-M   'P 1'
#
loop_
_entity.id
_entity.type
_entity.pdbx_description
1 polymer ?
#
loop_
_entity_poly.entity_id
_entity_poly.type
_entity_poly.pdbx_seq_one_letter_code
_entity_poly.pdbx_strand_id
1 'polypeptide(L)' 'MPLPTSSFSQQGPTCFDKMKTGFIIGFCVGMASGAVFGGFSALRYGLRGRELINNVGKTMVQGGGTFGTFMAIGTGIRC' A
#
# COMPACT_ATOMS: atom_id res chain seq x y z
N MET A 1 0.11 -14.96 -28.71
CA MET A 1 -0.82 -14.00 -28.07
C MET A 1 -0.11 -13.31 -26.92
N PRO A 2 0.29 -12.04 -27.03
CA PRO A 2 0.74 -11.30 -25.86
C PRO A 2 -0.49 -10.92 -25.03
N LEU A 3 -0.44 -11.26 -23.74
CA LEU A 3 -1.47 -10.92 -22.75
C LEU A 3 -1.54 -9.38 -22.59
N PRO A 4 -2.73 -8.81 -22.39
CA PRO A 4 -2.89 -7.39 -22.13
C PRO A 4 -2.23 -7.07 -20.78
N THR A 5 -1.04 -6.47 -20.83
CA THR A 5 -0.52 -5.71 -19.69
C THR A 5 -1.48 -4.55 -19.51
N SER A 6 -2.36 -4.71 -18.52
CA SER A 6 -3.15 -3.69 -17.84
C SER A 6 -2.85 -2.27 -18.32
N SER A 7 -3.69 -1.82 -19.25
CA SER A 7 -4.33 -0.51 -19.24
C SER A 7 -3.95 0.39 -18.06
N PHE A 8 -2.82 1.07 -18.19
CA PHE A 8 -2.63 2.39 -17.59
C PHE A 8 -2.34 3.36 -18.72
N SER A 9 -3.45 3.82 -19.30
CA SER A 9 -3.64 5.10 -19.96
C SER A 9 -2.41 5.68 -20.65
N GLN A 10 -2.35 5.41 -21.94
CA GLN A 10 -1.68 6.19 -22.97
C GLN A 10 -2.29 7.60 -23.04
N GLN A 11 -2.05 8.43 -22.04
CA GLN A 11 -2.31 9.87 -22.05
C GLN A 11 -1.34 10.45 -21.04
N GLY A 12 -0.35 11.23 -21.50
CA GLY A 12 0.74 11.75 -20.66
C GLY A 12 0.22 12.19 -19.28
N PRO A 13 0.41 11.38 -18.23
CA PRO A 13 -0.35 11.57 -17.01
C PRO A 13 0.21 12.79 -16.28
N THR A 14 -0.68 13.71 -15.93
CA THR A 14 -0.36 14.86 -15.07
C THR A 14 0.35 14.37 -13.82
N CYS A 15 1.21 15.21 -13.25
CA CYS A 15 1.97 14.83 -12.07
C CYS A 15 1.13 14.33 -10.91
N PHE A 16 -0.10 14.83 -10.83
CA PHE A 16 -1.09 14.36 -9.90
C PHE A 16 -1.56 12.91 -10.11
N ASP A 17 -1.68 12.47 -11.37
CA ASP A 17 -2.11 11.11 -11.72
C ASP A 17 -1.00 10.08 -11.44
N LYS A 18 0.26 10.49 -11.65
CA LYS A 18 1.46 9.76 -11.21
C LYS A 18 1.56 9.70 -9.69
N MET A 19 1.26 10.80 -9.00
CA MET A 19 1.22 10.85 -7.53
C MET A 19 0.15 9.91 -6.96
N LYS A 20 -1.05 9.93 -7.53
CA LYS A 20 -2.18 9.09 -7.14
C LYS A 20 -1.89 7.60 -7.38
N THR A 21 -1.30 7.27 -8.52
CA THR A 21 -0.91 5.90 -8.84
C THR A 21 0.17 5.41 -7.89
N GLY A 22 1.19 6.24 -7.60
CA GLY A 22 2.25 5.99 -6.63
C GLY A 22 1.74 5.78 -5.19
N PHE A 23 0.77 6.58 -4.79
CA PHE A 23 0.11 6.43 -3.50
C PHE A 23 -0.63 5.09 -3.40
N ILE A 24 -1.43 4.72 -4.42
CA ILE A 24 -2.22 3.49 -4.39
C ILE A 24 -1.33 2.24 -4.33
N ILE A 25 -0.28 2.18 -5.15
CA ILE A 25 0.66 1.05 -5.11
C ILE A 25 1.43 0.99 -3.80
N GLY A 26 1.92 2.13 -3.29
CA GLY A 26 2.63 2.18 -2.00
C GLY A 26 1.73 1.82 -0.82
N PHE A 27 0.48 2.25 -0.85
CA PHE A 27 -0.53 1.90 0.15
C PHE A 27 -0.88 0.41 0.10
N CYS A 28 -1.04 -0.17 -1.09
CA CYS A 28 -1.35 -1.59 -1.26
C CYS A 28 -0.18 -2.47 -0.78
N VAL A 29 1.06 -2.11 -1.10
CA VAL A 29 2.27 -2.80 -0.62
C VAL A 29 2.44 -2.66 0.89
N GLY A 30 2.21 -1.46 1.45
CA GLY A 30 2.27 -1.23 2.89
C GLY A 30 1.17 -1.96 3.67
N MET A 31 -0.03 -2.05 3.10
CA MET A 31 -1.13 -2.88 3.62
C MET A 31 -0.77 -4.37 3.57
N ALA A 32 -0.27 -4.89 2.44
CA ALA A 32 0.07 -6.31 2.30
C ALA A 32 1.21 -6.72 3.25
N SER A 33 2.27 -5.91 3.34
CA SER A 33 3.39 -6.17 4.27
C SER A 33 2.97 -6.01 5.74
N GLY A 34 2.15 -5.01 6.07
CA GLY A 34 1.55 -4.84 7.39
C GLY A 34 0.58 -5.97 7.78
N ALA A 35 -0.12 -6.54 6.80
CA ALA A 35 -0.99 -7.70 6.97
C ALA A 35 -0.21 -8.98 7.24
N VAL A 36 0.86 -9.21 6.48
CA VAL A 36 1.69 -10.40 6.64
C VAL A 36 2.44 -10.31 7.97
N PHE A 37 3.20 -9.25 8.23
CA PHE A 37 3.97 -9.13 9.47
C PHE A 37 3.09 -8.91 10.71
N GLY A 38 2.05 -8.09 10.61
CA GLY A 38 1.10 -7.87 11.71
C GLY A 38 0.26 -9.12 11.98
N GLY A 39 -0.24 -9.77 10.93
CA GLY A 39 -1.02 -11.00 11.02
C GLY A 39 -0.21 -12.16 11.58
N PHE A 40 1.03 -12.37 11.12
CA PHE A 40 1.90 -13.43 11.64
C PHE A 40 2.30 -13.18 13.10
N SER A 41 2.62 -11.92 13.46
CA SER A 41 2.96 -11.56 14.84
C SER A 41 1.77 -11.78 15.77
N ALA A 42 0.57 -11.42 15.35
CA ALA A 42 -0.59 -11.46 16.21
C ALA A 42 -1.27 -12.86 16.26
N LEU A 43 -1.13 -13.69 15.21
CA LEU A 43 -1.39 -15.14 15.29
C LEU A 43 -0.40 -15.83 16.25
N ARG A 44 0.89 -15.45 16.20
CA ARG A 44 1.92 -16.05 17.05
C ARG A 44 1.82 -15.63 18.52
N TYR A 45 1.32 -14.43 18.81
CA TYR A 45 1.05 -13.97 20.18
C TYR A 45 -0.29 -14.48 20.74
N GLY A 46 -1.10 -15.22 19.97
CA GLY A 46 -2.34 -15.82 20.46
C GLY A 46 -3.46 -14.81 20.74
N LEU A 47 -3.36 -13.57 20.24
CA LEU A 47 -4.40 -12.55 20.41
C LEU A 47 -5.65 -12.97 19.62
N ARG A 48 -6.77 -13.19 20.32
CA ARG A 48 -8.04 -13.60 19.72
C ARG A 48 -8.81 -12.43 19.13
N GLY A 49 -9.10 -12.52 17.83
CA GLY A 49 -10.19 -11.82 17.15
C GLY A 49 -10.08 -10.29 17.10
N ARG A 50 -10.54 -9.60 18.14
CA ARG A 50 -10.83 -8.15 18.09
C ARG A 50 -9.61 -7.28 18.38
N GLU A 51 -8.74 -7.67 19.32
CA GLU A 51 -7.45 -6.98 19.52
C GLU A 51 -6.45 -7.27 18.41
N LEU A 52 -6.50 -8.47 17.83
CA LEU A 52 -5.76 -8.85 16.62
C LEU A 52 -6.06 -7.89 15.46
N ILE A 53 -7.33 -7.74 15.10
CA ILE A 53 -7.74 -6.88 14.00
C ILE A 53 -7.43 -5.41 14.31
N ASN A 54 -7.57 -4.98 15.56
CA ASN A 54 -7.30 -3.58 15.93
C ASN A 54 -5.78 -3.25 15.87
N ASN A 55 -4.92 -4.15 16.35
CA ASN A 55 -3.47 -3.97 16.23
C ASN A 55 -2.99 -4.12 14.80
N VAL A 56 -3.43 -5.15 14.06
CA VAL A 56 -3.06 -5.36 12.66
C VAL A 56 -3.57 -4.21 11.79
N GLY A 57 -4.81 -3.76 12.00
CA GLY A 57 -5.38 -2.61 11.32
C GLY A 57 -4.60 -1.32 11.60
N LYS A 58 -4.20 -1.07 12.86
CA LYS A 58 -3.30 0.04 13.19
C LYS A 58 -1.98 -0.05 12.44
N THR A 59 -1.32 -1.21 12.44
CA THR A 59 -0.03 -1.40 11.75
C THR A 59 -0.16 -1.30 10.23
N MET A 60 -1.26 -1.81 9.65
CA MET A 60 -1.57 -1.70 8.22
C MET A 60 -1.82 -0.24 7.81
N VAL A 61 -2.61 0.51 8.58
CA VAL A 61 -2.91 1.92 8.26
C VAL A 61 -1.69 2.79 8.47
N GLN A 62 -0.93 2.57 9.55
CA GLN A 62 0.31 3.28 9.83
C GLN A 62 1.36 2.98 8.74
N GLY A 63 1.59 1.71 8.42
CA GLY A 63 2.54 1.28 7.38
C GLY A 63 2.11 1.75 5.99
N GLY A 64 0.88 1.41 5.58
CA GLY A 64 0.29 1.81 4.30
C GLY A 64 0.26 3.32 4.09
N GLY A 65 -0.06 4.09 5.14
CA GLY A 65 -0.03 5.56 5.10
C GLY A 65 1.37 6.10 4.85
N THR A 66 2.39 5.60 5.55
CA THR A 66 3.78 6.03 5.32
C THR A 66 4.34 5.59 3.97
N PHE A 67 4.19 4.31 3.58
CA PHE A 67 4.71 3.79 2.31
C PHE A 67 4.01 4.42 1.11
N GLY A 68 2.69 4.62 1.17
CA GLY A 68 1.92 5.35 0.16
C GLY A 68 2.37 6.81 0.03
N THR A 69 2.53 7.51 1.16
CA THR A 69 2.95 8.92 1.17
C THR A 69 4.38 9.10 0.66
N PHE A 70 5.32 8.23 1.04
CA PHE A 70 6.71 8.28 0.54
C PHE A 70 6.79 8.04 -0.97
N MET A 71 6.09 7.02 -1.48
CA MET A 71 6.05 6.74 -2.91
C MET A 71 5.33 7.84 -3.69
N ALA A 72 4.27 8.44 -3.12
CA ALA A 72 3.58 9.58 -3.70
C ALA A 72 4.47 10.83 -3.78
N ILE A 73 5.23 11.13 -2.73
CA ILE A 73 6.20 12.24 -2.76
C ILE A 73 7.34 11.93 -3.74
N GLY A 74 7.86 10.71 -3.77
CA GLY A 74 8.90 10.29 -4.70
C GLY A 74 8.48 10.41 -6.17
N THR A 75 7.23 10.05 -6.50
CA THR A 75 6.69 10.26 -7.85
C THR A 75 6.33 11.72 -8.12
N GLY A 76 5.97 12.49 -7.09
CA GLY A 76 5.74 13.93 -7.19
C GLY A 76 7.00 14.74 -7.46
N ILE A 77 8.16 14.33 -6.92
CA ILE A 77 9.48 14.95 -7.19
C ILE A 77 10.08 14.45 -8.51
N ARG A 78 9.70 13.24 -8.95
CA ARG A 78 10.14 12.65 -10.23
C ARG A 78 9.32 13.13 -11.43
N CYS A 79 8.24 13.80 -11.11
CA CYS A 79 7.55 14.75 -11.95
C CYS A 79 8.27 16.10 -11.89
#